data_AF-A0A0B3ANV8-F1
#
_entry.id   AF-A0A0B3ANV8-F1
#
_cell.length_a   1.000
_cell.length_b   1.000
_cell.length_c   1.000
_cell.angle_alpha   90.00
_cell.angle_beta   90.00
_cell.angle_gamma   90.00
#
_symmetry.space_group_name_H-M   'P 1'
#
loop_
_entity.id
_entity.type
_entity.pdbx_description
1 polymer ?
#
loop_
_entity_poly.entity_id
_entity_poly.type
_entity_poly.pdbx_seq_one_letter_code
_entity_poly.pdbx_strand_id
1 'polypeptide(L)'
;MGSIEILAVILAVLVLLKLVLWLINPKYLLRVAEAMMKNISLMTVFFVAIIVVVGYYILQRFSIVEIGALLLFSTMLIGVGLLPLYPTILKAMRPLIAKRFAMVQSLWLAFLIWGVIAIMVLYAVLR
;
A
#
# COMPACT_ATOMS: atom_id res chain seq x y z
N MET A 1 2.18 -26.22 -1.23
CA MET A 1 1.61 -24.94 -0.77
C MET A 1 1.10 -24.20 -2.00
N GLY A 2 -0.13 -23.71 -2.00
CA GLY A 2 -0.62 -22.89 -3.11
C GLY A 2 0.04 -21.51 -3.15
N SER A 3 -0.15 -20.80 -4.27
CA SER A 3 0.44 -19.48 -4.49
C SER A 3 -0.05 -18.43 -3.48
N ILE A 4 -1.31 -18.51 -3.06
CA ILE A 4 -1.88 -17.59 -2.06
C ILE A 4 -1.26 -17.84 -0.69
N GLU A 5 -1.09 -19.11 -0.30
CA GLU A 5 -0.52 -19.48 0.98
C GLU A 5 0.94 -19.01 1.08
N ILE A 6 1.69 -19.06 -0.02
CA ILE A 6 3.03 -18.48 -0.09
C ILE A 6 2.98 -16.97 0.13
N LEU A 7 2.07 -16.25 -0.54
CA LEU A 7 1.91 -14.81 -0.34
C LEU A 7 1.53 -14.45 1.11
N ALA A 8 0.64 -15.23 1.72
CA ALA A 8 0.24 -15.05 3.11
C ALA A 8 1.41 -15.29 4.08
N VAL A 9 2.22 -16.32 3.85
CA VAL A 9 3.44 -16.59 4.64
C VAL A 9 4.45 -15.46 4.48
N ILE A 10 4.68 -14.96 3.25
CA ILE A 10 5.56 -13.81 3.02
C ILE A 10 5.09 -12.60 3.83
N LEU A 11 3.80 -12.27 3.77
CA LEU A 11 3.24 -11.17 4.56
C LEU A 11 3.45 -11.38 6.06
N ALA A 12 3.13 -12.57 6.58
CA ALA A 12 3.26 -12.90 8.00
C ALA A 12 4.71 -12.76 8.47
N VAL A 13 5.66 -13.32 7.72
CA VAL A 13 7.10 -13.21 8.03
C VAL A 13 7.55 -11.75 8.01
N LEU A 14 7.17 -10.97 7.00
CA LEU A 14 7.54 -9.56 6.91
C LEU A 14 6.98 -8.73 8.07
N VAL A 15 5.73 -8.98 8.47
CA VAL A 15 5.09 -8.30 9.60
C VAL A 15 5.81 -8.66 10.91
N LEU A 16 6.02 -9.94 11.18
CA LEU A 16 6.71 -10.38 12.39
C LEU A 16 8.13 -9.83 12.46
N LEU A 17 8.89 -9.93 11.36
CA LEU A 17 10.23 -9.37 11.27
C LEU A 17 10.23 -7.85 11.50
N LYS A 18 9.28 -7.12 10.91
CA LYS A 18 9.14 -5.67 11.14
C LYS A 18 8.85 -5.35 12.60
N LEU A 19 7.95 -6.09 13.26
CA LEU A 19 7.62 -5.88 14.67
C LEU A 19 8.82 -6.15 15.57
N VAL A 20 9.54 -7.26 15.35
CA VAL A 20 10.75 -7.60 16.11
C VAL A 20 11.83 -6.53 15.92
N LEU A 21 12.11 -6.13 14.67
CA LEU A 21 13.10 -5.09 14.39
C LEU A 21 12.72 -3.73 14.99
N TRP A 22 11.43 -3.40 15.04
CA TRP A 22 10.95 -2.16 15.64
C TRP A 22 11.17 -2.14 17.15
N LEU A 23 10.98 -3.27 17.84
CA LEU A 23 11.23 -3.41 19.27
C LEU A 23 12.72 -3.39 19.63
N ILE A 24 13.58 -3.97 18.79
CA ILE A 24 15.03 -4.06 19.07
C ILE A 24 15.76 -2.78 18.67
N ASN A 25 15.53 -2.29 17.44
CA ASN A 25 16.28 -1.15 16.90
C ASN A 25 15.47 -0.38 15.83
N PRO A 26 14.64 0.59 16.24
CA PRO A 26 13.84 1.38 15.29
C PRO A 26 14.71 2.23 14.34
N LYS A 27 15.94 2.58 14.74
CA LYS A 27 16.89 3.33 13.88
C LYS A 27 17.36 2.50 12.69
N TYR A 28 17.45 1.17 12.83
CA TYR A 28 17.81 0.30 11.72
C TYR A 28 16.74 0.34 10.62
N LEU A 29 15.46 0.24 10.99
CA LEU A 29 14.35 0.33 10.04
C LEU A 29 14.32 1.68 9.31
N LEU A 30 14.59 2.78 10.01
CA LEU A 30 14.69 4.11 9.40
C LEU A 30 15.82 4.17 8.36
N ARG A 31 17.01 3.65 8.69
CA ARG A 31 18.15 3.63 7.75
C ARG A 31 17.86 2.79 6.51
N VAL A 32 17.20 1.64 6.67
CA VAL A 32 16.78 0.80 5.55
C VAL A 32 15.78 1.55 4.67
N ALA A 33 14.78 2.19 5.29
CA ALA A 33 13.80 2.99 4.56
C ALA A 33 14.48 4.16 3.80
N GLU A 34 15.38 4.89 4.45
CA GLU A 34 16.16 5.95 3.80
C GLU A 34 16.99 5.42 2.62
N ALA A 35 17.67 4.29 2.79
CA ALA A 35 18.48 3.67 1.75
C ALA A 35 17.64 3.24 0.54
N MET A 36 16.47 2.63 0.79
CA MET A 36 15.53 2.27 -0.28
C MET A 36 15.03 3.52 -1.00
N MET A 37 14.65 4.56 -0.26
CA MET A 37 14.09 5.78 -0.82
C MET A 37 15.10 6.69 -1.54
N LYS A 38 16.41 6.38 -1.52
CA LYS A 38 17.43 7.12 -2.29
C LYS A 38 17.14 7.15 -3.78
N ASN A 39 16.56 6.08 -4.33
CA ASN A 39 16.19 6.01 -5.74
C ASN A 39 14.68 5.75 -5.87
N ILE A 40 13.90 6.83 -5.78
CA ILE A 40 12.44 6.80 -5.83
C ILE A 40 11.93 6.15 -7.12
N SER A 41 12.58 6.42 -8.26
CA SER A 41 12.17 5.83 -9.54
C SER A 41 12.35 4.31 -9.54
N LEU A 42 13.50 3.82 -9.08
CA LEU A 42 13.74 2.37 -8.95
C LEU A 42 12.77 1.72 -7.97
N MET A 43 12.50 2.36 -6.82
CA MET A 43 11.53 1.85 -5.85
C MET A 43 10.11 1.84 -6.40
N THR A 44 9.72 2.85 -7.17
CA THR A 44 8.41 2.89 -7.83
C THR A 44 8.26 1.71 -8.78
N VAL A 45 9.25 1.47 -9.64
CA VAL A 45 9.24 0.32 -10.57
C VAL A 45 9.17 -1.00 -9.80
N PHE A 46 9.96 -1.14 -8.74
CA PHE A 46 9.96 -2.33 -7.88
C PHE A 46 8.58 -2.59 -7.26
N PHE A 47 7.95 -1.57 -6.66
CA PHE A 47 6.62 -1.71 -6.06
C PHE A 47 5.54 -2.00 -7.11
N VAL A 48 5.59 -1.35 -8.27
CA VAL A 48 4.66 -1.63 -9.37
C VAL A 48 4.81 -3.08 -9.85
N ALA A 49 6.03 -3.58 -10.01
CA ALA A 49 6.28 -4.96 -10.41
C ALA A 49 5.71 -5.95 -9.37
N ILE A 50 5.93 -5.70 -8.08
CA ILE A 50 5.35 -6.53 -7.02
C ILE A 50 3.83 -6.48 -7.05
N ILE A 51 3.23 -5.30 -7.19
CA ILE A 51 1.76 -5.15 -7.27
C ILE A 51 1.19 -5.97 -8.43
N VAL A 52 1.83 -5.94 -9.60
CA VAL A 52 1.39 -6.73 -10.77
C VAL A 52 1.48 -8.23 -10.49
N VAL A 53 2.61 -8.71 -9.97
CA VAL A 53 2.82 -10.14 -9.69
C VAL A 53 1.86 -10.63 -8.62
N VAL A 54 1.76 -9.93 -7.49
CA VAL A 54 0.87 -10.28 -6.38
C VAL A 54 -0.59 -10.19 -6.82
N GLY A 55 -0.96 -9.10 -7.50
CA GLY A 55 -2.30 -8.87 -8.02
C GLY A 55 -2.75 -9.97 -8.98
N TYR A 56 -1.87 -10.43 -9.87
CA TYR A 56 -2.13 -11.55 -10.77
C TYR A 56 -2.52 -12.83 -10.02
N TYR A 57 -1.75 -13.21 -9.00
CA TYR A 57 -2.05 -14.41 -8.21
C TYR A 57 -3.32 -14.27 -7.36
N ILE A 58 -3.60 -13.09 -6.83
CA ILE A 58 -4.81 -12.83 -6.05
C ILE A 58 -6.06 -12.89 -6.95
N LEU A 59 -6.03 -12.23 -8.11
CA LEU A 59 -7.17 -12.15 -9.03
C LEU A 59 -7.54 -13.51 -9.66
N GLN A 60 -6.63 -14.48 -9.67
CA GLN A 60 -6.93 -15.85 -10.11
C GLN A 60 -7.80 -16.64 -9.13
N ARG A 61 -7.91 -16.17 -7.89
CA ARG A 61 -8.43 -16.97 -6.77
C ARG A 61 -9.50 -16.25 -5.97
N PHE A 62 -9.47 -14.92 -5.99
CA PHE A 62 -10.45 -14.07 -5.35
C PHE A 62 -11.14 -13.19 -6.38
N SER A 63 -12.43 -13.02 -6.20
CA SER A 63 -13.22 -12.05 -6.96
C SER A 63 -12.79 -10.62 -6.63
N ILE A 64 -13.01 -9.71 -7.58
CA ILE A 64 -12.71 -8.28 -7.35
C ILE A 64 -13.52 -7.71 -6.17
N VAL A 65 -14.70 -8.27 -5.88
CA VAL A 65 -15.56 -7.87 -4.75
C VAL A 65 -14.93 -8.27 -3.41
N GLU A 66 -14.42 -9.50 -3.29
CA GLU A 66 -13.71 -9.96 -2.10
C GLU A 66 -12.43 -9.15 -1.85
N ILE A 67 -11.68 -8.85 -2.92
CA ILE A 67 -10.50 -7.97 -2.85
C ILE A 67 -10.90 -6.57 -2.38
N GLY A 68 -11.99 -6.01 -2.93
CA GLY A 68 -12.52 -4.72 -2.52
C GLY A 68 -12.88 -4.68 -1.03
N ALA A 69 -13.56 -5.71 -0.52
CA ALA A 69 -13.89 -5.83 0.90
C ALA A 69 -12.63 -5.93 1.79
N LEU A 70 -11.64 -6.72 1.38
CA LEU A 70 -10.36 -6.84 2.09
C LEU A 70 -9.59 -5.52 2.10
N LEU A 71 -9.57 -4.79 0.99
CA LEU A 71 -8.95 -3.48 0.89
C LEU A 71 -9.65 -2.47 1.80
N LEU A 72 -10.98 -2.45 1.84
CA LEU A 72 -11.74 -1.61 2.78
C LEU A 72 -11.33 -1.89 4.23
N PHE A 73 -11.34 -3.16 4.62
CA PHE A 73 -10.92 -3.58 5.96
C PHE A 73 -9.47 -3.15 6.27
N SER A 74 -8.55 -3.40 5.34
CA SER A 74 -7.14 -3.03 5.48
C SER A 74 -6.94 -1.52 5.60
N THR A 75 -7.72 -0.72 4.87
CA THR A 75 -7.67 0.74 4.93
C THR A 75 -8.10 1.26 6.30
N MET A 76 -9.11 0.63 6.92
CA MET A 76 -9.52 0.96 8.30
C MET A 76 -8.42 0.63 9.31
N LEU A 77 -7.77 -0.53 9.18
CA LEU A 77 -6.64 -0.91 10.04
C LEU A 77 -5.47 0.08 9.94
N ILE A 78 -5.10 0.46 8.70
CA ILE A 78 -4.08 1.48 8.46
C ILE A 78 -4.50 2.81 9.09
N GLY A 79 -5.78 3.20 8.92
CA GLY A 79 -6.35 4.40 9.52
C GLY A 79 -6.14 4.45 11.03
N VAL A 80 -6.53 3.39 11.75
CA VAL A 80 -6.34 3.27 13.21
C VAL A 80 -4.87 3.43 13.60
N GLY A 81 -3.95 2.79 12.87
CA GLY A 81 -2.51 2.91 13.14
C GLY A 81 -1.93 4.31 12.89
N LEU A 82 -2.53 5.09 11.99
CA LEU A 82 -2.08 6.43 11.63
C LEU A 82 -2.76 7.55 12.43
N LEU A 83 -3.88 7.29 13.10
CA LEU A 83 -4.63 8.29 13.87
C LEU A 83 -3.75 9.12 14.83
N PRO A 84 -2.84 8.52 15.64
CA PRO A 84 -1.99 9.30 16.54
C PRO A 84 -1.03 10.26 15.81
N LEU A 85 -0.68 9.95 14.57
CA LEU A 85 0.24 10.73 13.73
C LEU A 85 -0.48 11.76 12.86
N TYR A 86 -1.81 11.77 12.87
CA TYR A 86 -2.62 12.58 11.98
C TYR A 86 -2.29 14.09 12.01
N PRO A 87 -2.08 14.74 13.18
CA PRO A 87 -1.73 16.17 13.21
C PRO A 87 -0.43 16.48 12.46
N THR A 88 0.58 15.61 12.62
CA THR A 88 1.89 15.74 11.98
C THR A 88 1.78 15.54 10.47
N ILE A 89 1.07 14.50 10.04
CA ILE A 89 0.82 14.23 8.62
C ILE A 89 0.08 15.40 7.98
N LEU A 90 -0.98 15.90 8.62
CA LEU A 90 -1.77 17.00 8.09
C LEU A 90 -0.93 18.27 7.93
N LYS A 91 -0.08 18.59 8.90
CA LYS A 91 0.84 19.74 8.82
C LYS A 91 1.80 19.61 7.64
N ALA A 92 2.35 18.42 7.40
CA ALA A 92 3.24 18.15 6.27
C ALA A 92 2.51 18.20 4.91
N MET A 93 1.24 17.79 4.84
CA MET A 93 0.47 17.73 3.60
C MET A 93 -0.15 19.07 3.19
N ARG A 94 -0.46 19.98 4.12
CA ARG A 94 -1.04 21.32 3.83
C ARG A 94 -0.40 22.07 2.65
N PRO A 95 0.93 22.25 2.57
CA PRO A 95 1.55 22.98 1.46
C PRO A 95 1.45 22.25 0.12
N LEU A 96 1.38 20.90 0.13
CA LEU A 96 1.21 20.09 -1.08
C LEU A 96 -0.24 20.18 -1.60
N ILE A 97 -1.22 20.16 -0.69
CA ILE A 97 -2.64 20.29 -1.02
C ILE A 97 -2.94 21.67 -1.61
N ALA A 98 -2.25 22.72 -1.16
CA ALA A 98 -2.36 24.05 -1.76
C ALA A 98 -1.93 24.07 -3.25
N LYS A 99 -1.03 23.16 -3.64
CA LYS A 99 -0.58 22.95 -5.03
C LYS A 99 -1.25 21.73 -5.63
N ARG A 100 -2.59 21.72 -5.65
CA ARG A 100 -3.44 20.58 -6.08
C ARG A 100 -2.94 19.88 -7.35
N PHE A 101 -2.61 20.64 -8.39
CA PHE A 101 -2.20 20.06 -9.67
C PHE A 101 -0.86 19.31 -9.58
N ALA A 102 0.15 19.89 -8.92
CA ALA A 102 1.44 19.24 -8.69
C ALA A 102 1.30 17.99 -7.79
N MET A 103 0.37 18.02 -6.83
CA MET A 103 0.06 16.87 -5.98
C MET A 103 -0.57 15.72 -6.78
N VAL A 104 -1.54 16.02 -7.64
CA VAL A 104 -2.16 15.01 -8.52
C VAL A 104 -1.12 14.44 -9.49
N GLN A 105 -0.26 15.27 -10.06
CA GLN A 105 0.85 14.81 -10.91
C GLN A 105 1.83 13.90 -10.15
N SER A 106 2.10 14.16 -8.87
CA SER A 106 2.98 13.30 -8.08
C SER A 106 2.32 11.99 -7.65
N LEU A 107 0.99 11.95 -7.56
CA LEU A 107 0.20 10.82 -7.04
C LEU A 107 -0.62 10.11 -8.12
N TRP A 108 -0.36 10.41 -9.40
CA TRP A 108 -1.17 9.93 -10.52
C TRP A 108 -1.32 8.40 -10.54
N LEU A 109 -0.25 7.66 -10.21
CA LEU A 109 -0.28 6.20 -10.09
C LEU A 109 -1.27 5.73 -9.05
N ALA A 110 -1.31 6.38 -7.88
CA ALA A 110 -2.24 6.03 -6.82
C ALA A 110 -3.68 6.27 -7.26
N PHE A 111 -3.96 7.43 -7.87
CA PHE A 111 -5.28 7.73 -8.42
C PHE A 111 -5.71 6.73 -9.49
N LEU A 112 -4.80 6.34 -10.38
CA LEU A 112 -5.06 5.35 -11.41
C LEU A 112 -5.40 3.99 -10.79
N ILE A 113 -4.55 3.46 -9.91
CA ILE A 113 -4.73 2.15 -9.29
C ILE A 113 -6.06 2.10 -8.51
N TRP A 114 -6.29 3.07 -7.62
CA TRP A 114 -7.51 3.12 -6.83
C TRP A 114 -8.76 3.36 -7.68
N GLY A 115 -8.66 4.21 -8.71
CA GLY A 115 -9.75 4.46 -9.65
C GLY A 115 -10.16 3.21 -10.42
N VAL A 116 -9.19 2.46 -10.97
CA VAL A 116 -9.47 1.19 -11.67
C VAL A 116 -10.13 0.18 -10.74
N ILE A 117 -9.57 -0.03 -9.53
CA ILE A 117 -10.13 -0.98 -8.57
C ILE A 117 -11.57 -0.60 -8.21
N ALA A 118 -11.83 0.68 -7.91
CA ALA A 118 -13.17 1.16 -7.56
C ALA A 118 -14.18 0.93 -8.70
N ILE A 119 -13.81 1.26 -9.94
CA ILE A 119 -14.66 1.03 -11.12
C ILE A 119 -14.95 -0.46 -11.30
N MET A 120 -13.94 -1.31 -11.17
CA MET A 120 -14.12 -2.76 -11.35
C MET A 120 -15.01 -3.37 -10.27
N VAL A 121 -14.88 -2.94 -9.01
CA VAL A 121 -15.75 -3.40 -7.92
C VAL A 121 -17.20 -2.97 -8.19
N LEU A 122 -17.43 -1.70 -8.53
CA LEU A 122 -18.78 -1.21 -8.82
C LEU A 122 -19.39 -1.93 -10.02
N TYR A 123 -18.63 -2.13 -11.09
CA TYR A 123 -19.08 -2.85 -12.27
C TYR A 123 -19.44 -4.31 -11.96
N ALA A 124 -18.66 -4.99 -11.12
CA ALA A 124 -18.92 -6.38 -10.74
C ALA A 124 -20.12 -6.55 -9.80
N VAL A 125 -20.48 -5.53 -9.02
CA VAL A 125 -21.63 -5.57 -8.10
C VAL A 125 -22.93 -5.12 -8.77
N LEU A 126 -22.86 -4.17 -9.70
CA LEU A 126 -24.03 -3.58 -10.37
C LEU A 126 -24.49 -4.37 -11.61
N ARG A 127 -23.72 -5.37 -12.03
CA ARG A 127 -24.07 -6.28 -13.12
C ARG A 127 -24.61 -7.60 -12.55
#